data_AF-A0A3C0HHK1-F1
#
_entry.id   AF-A0A3C0HHK1-F1
#
_cell.length_a   1.000
_cell.length_b   1.000
_cell.length_c   1.000
_cell.angle_alpha   90.00
_cell.angle_beta   90.00
_cell.angle_gamma   90.00
#
_symmetry.space_group_name_H-M   'P 1'
#
loop_
_entity.id
_entity.type
_entity.pdbx_description
1 polymer ?
#
loop_
_entity_poly.entity_id
_entity_poly.type
_entity_poly.pdbx_seq_one_letter_code
_entity_poly.pdbx_strand_id
1 'polypeptide(L)'
;PETVKQGRIASRWAENLLGGIDQSRRTTLERLLFALGIRDVGEATAKQLARWFGGLDALMAASVEELLAVPDIGPVVSARIHGFFA
;
A
#
# COMPACT_ATOMS: atom_id res chain seq x y z
N PRO A 1 17.45 19.36 -8.30
CA PRO A 1 17.78 20.36 -7.25
C PRO A 1 19.26 20.73 -7.38
N GLU A 2 19.61 22.02 -7.27
CA GLU A 2 20.96 22.59 -7.48
C GLU A 2 22.04 22.09 -6.49
N THR A 3 21.71 21.21 -5.55
CA THR A 3 22.57 20.82 -4.42
C THR A 3 23.54 19.66 -4.70
N VAL A 4 23.65 19.17 -5.94
CA VAL A 4 24.53 18.01 -6.26
C VAL A 4 25.95 18.42 -6.68
N LYS A 5 26.26 19.73 -6.79
CA LYS A 5 27.62 20.21 -7.09
C LYS A 5 28.48 20.33 -5.83
N GLN A 6 29.16 19.24 -5.49
CA GLN A 6 30.52 19.15 -4.88
C GLN A 6 30.63 17.90 -4.00
N GLY A 7 31.01 16.78 -4.61
CA GLY A 7 31.91 15.72 -4.09
C GLY A 7 31.69 15.04 -2.72
N ARG A 8 30.82 15.51 -1.83
CA ARG A 8 30.64 14.99 -0.45
C ARG A 8 29.19 14.80 -0.03
N ILE A 9 28.22 15.00 -0.92
CA ILE A 9 26.78 15.05 -0.56
C ILE A 9 25.93 14.00 -1.31
N ALA A 10 26.44 13.39 -2.38
CA ALA A 10 25.73 12.31 -3.08
C ALA A 10 25.62 11.04 -2.23
N SER A 11 26.66 10.68 -1.47
CA SER A 11 26.67 9.46 -0.66
C SER A 11 25.71 9.54 0.52
N ARG A 12 25.72 10.62 1.32
CA ARG A 12 24.83 10.76 2.49
C ARG A 12 23.35 10.82 2.08
N TRP A 13 23.02 11.49 0.97
CA TRP A 13 21.65 11.48 0.45
C TRP A 13 21.25 10.10 -0.06
N ALA A 14 22.14 9.40 -0.75
CA ALA A 14 21.91 8.03 -1.19
C ALA A 14 21.75 7.07 0.00
N GLU A 15 22.58 7.19 1.03
CA GLU A 15 22.48 6.41 2.28
C GLU A 15 21.15 6.67 2.99
N ASN A 16 20.73 7.93 3.12
CA ASN A 16 19.43 8.28 3.68
C ASN A 16 18.27 7.71 2.86
N LEU A 17 18.36 7.76 1.53
CA LEU A 17 17.34 7.21 0.63
C LEU A 17 17.26 5.68 0.76
N LEU A 18 18.41 5.00 0.72
CA LEU A 18 18.50 3.55 0.90
C LEU A 18 17.98 3.14 2.27
N GLY A 19 18.33 3.88 3.33
CA GLY A 19 17.83 3.66 4.68
C GLY A 19 16.31 3.87 4.79
N GLY A 20 15.77 4.89 4.11
CA GLY A 20 14.32 5.12 4.05
C GLY A 20 13.58 4.01 3.30
N ILE A 21 14.13 3.53 2.19
CA ILE A 21 13.57 2.39 1.44
C ILE A 21 13.59 1.13 2.31
N ASP A 22 14.70 0.81 2.96
CA ASP A 22 14.78 -0.37 3.81
C ASP A 22 13.81 -0.29 5.01
N GLN A 23 13.69 0.89 5.63
CA GLN A 23 12.72 1.12 6.70
C GLN A 23 11.27 0.97 6.20
N SER A 24 10.96 1.41 4.97
CA SER A 24 9.62 1.32 4.40
C SER A 24 9.12 -0.11 4.20
N ARG A 25 10.04 -1.09 4.11
CA ARG A 25 9.69 -2.52 4.04
C ARG A 25 8.93 -3.02 5.26
N ARG A 26 9.11 -2.35 6.41
CA ARG A 26 8.40 -2.67 7.65
C ARG A 26 7.29 -1.63 7.84
N THR A 27 6.11 -1.95 7.34
CA THR A 27 4.94 -1.09 7.46
C THR A 27 3.70 -1.89 7.87
N THR A 28 2.59 -1.18 8.10
CA THR A 28 1.30 -1.80 8.39
C THR A 28 0.55 -2.12 7.10
N LEU A 29 -0.32 -3.13 7.13
CA LEU A 29 -1.10 -3.52 5.96
C LEU A 29 -1.93 -2.34 5.41
N GLU A 30 -2.58 -1.56 6.27
CA GLU A 30 -3.33 -0.35 5.86
C GLU A 30 -2.46 0.66 5.08
N ARG A 31 -1.22 0.89 5.50
CA ARG A 31 -0.29 1.81 4.82
C ARG A 31 0.20 1.24 3.51
N LEU A 32 0.45 -0.06 3.46
CA LEU A 32 0.80 -0.76 2.22
C LEU A 32 -0.33 -0.64 1.20
N LEU A 33 -1.56 -0.99 1.58
CA LEU A 33 -2.72 -0.93 0.68
C LEU A 33 -2.98 0.47 0.15
N PHE A 34 -2.85 1.48 1.00
CA PHE A 34 -2.96 2.87 0.56
C PHE A 34 -1.82 3.25 -0.42
N ALA A 35 -0.59 2.83 -0.13
CA ALA A 35 0.57 3.13 -0.97
C ALA A 35 0.55 2.41 -2.34
N LEU A 36 -0.17 1.28 -2.47
CA LEU A 36 -0.35 0.59 -3.75
C LEU A 36 -1.18 1.41 -4.76
N GLY A 37 -1.94 2.40 -4.31
CA GLY A 37 -2.69 3.30 -5.19
C GLY A 37 -3.82 2.62 -5.95
N ILE A 38 -4.45 1.60 -5.35
CA ILE A 38 -5.62 0.93 -5.93
C ILE A 38 -6.76 1.95 -6.06
N ARG A 39 -7.35 2.06 -7.25
CA ARG A 39 -8.34 3.10 -7.55
C ARG A 39 -9.58 2.97 -6.65
N ASP A 40 -10.00 4.06 -6.03
CA ASP A 40 -11.08 4.17 -5.01
C ASP A 40 -10.76 3.49 -3.66
N VAL A 41 -9.51 3.05 -3.44
CA VAL A 41 -9.05 2.59 -2.13
C VAL A 41 -8.30 3.74 -1.44
N GLY A 42 -9.04 4.49 -0.62
CA GLY A 42 -8.47 5.52 0.24
C GLY A 42 -7.96 4.97 1.58
N GLU A 43 -7.48 5.85 2.46
CA GLU A 43 -6.97 5.49 3.79
C GLU A 43 -8.03 4.77 4.65
N ALA A 44 -9.28 5.22 4.61
CA ALA A 44 -10.39 4.58 5.32
C ALA A 44 -10.65 3.15 4.83
N THR A 45 -10.75 2.96 3.50
CA THR A 45 -10.97 1.65 2.88
C THR A 45 -9.81 0.70 3.16
N ALA A 46 -8.57 1.18 3.02
CA ALA A 46 -7.37 0.41 3.31
C ALA A 46 -7.33 -0.08 4.77
N LYS A 47 -7.75 0.77 5.71
CA LYS A 47 -7.86 0.42 7.13
C LYS A 47 -8.93 -0.63 7.39
N GLN A 48 -10.08 -0.53 6.74
CA GLN A 48 -11.16 -1.52 6.88
C GLN A 48 -10.74 -2.89 6.32
N LEU A 49 -10.12 -2.91 5.14
CA LEU A 49 -9.55 -4.12 4.55
C LEU A 49 -8.50 -4.75 5.47
N ALA A 50 -7.57 -3.95 5.98
CA ALA A 50 -6.53 -4.44 6.87
C ALA A 50 -7.09 -5.04 8.16
N ARG A 51 -8.14 -4.43 8.73
CA ARG A 51 -8.83 -4.94 9.92
C ARG A 51 -9.60 -6.22 9.65
N TRP A 52 -10.25 -6.32 8.48
CA TRP A 52 -11.08 -7.47 8.12
C TRP A 52 -10.24 -8.71 7.79
N PHE A 53 -9.22 -8.55 6.93
CA PHE A 53 -8.43 -9.68 6.44
C PHE A 53 -7.19 -9.98 7.28
N GLY A 54 -6.69 -9.01 8.05
CA GLY A 54 -5.55 -9.16 8.96
C GLY A 54 -4.18 -9.36 8.29
N GLY A 55 -4.13 -9.78 7.02
CA GLY A 55 -2.92 -10.06 6.27
C GLY A 55 -3.09 -9.84 4.77
N LEU A 56 -1.96 -9.59 4.08
CA LEU A 56 -1.95 -9.37 2.64
C LEU A 56 -2.37 -10.64 1.87
N ASP A 57 -1.85 -11.80 2.27
CA ASP A 57 -2.17 -13.07 1.59
C ASP A 57 -3.66 -13.39 1.61
N ALA A 58 -4.33 -13.15 2.74
CA ALA A 58 -5.76 -13.33 2.88
C ALA A 58 -6.56 -12.36 2.00
N LEU A 59 -6.11 -11.11 1.88
CA LEU A 59 -6.73 -10.13 0.98
C LEU A 59 -6.53 -10.50 -0.50
N MET A 60 -5.34 -10.97 -0.87
CA MET A 60 -5.02 -11.37 -2.24
C MET A 60 -5.81 -12.60 -2.69
N ALA A 61 -6.12 -13.52 -1.77
CA ALA A 61 -6.93 -14.69 -2.04
C ALA A 61 -8.45 -14.44 -1.96
N ALA A 62 -8.88 -13.25 -1.53
CA ALA A 62 -10.28 -12.96 -1.31
C ALA A 62 -11.06 -12.86 -2.63
N SER A 63 -12.22 -13.52 -2.67
CA SER A 63 -13.20 -13.41 -3.74
C SER A 63 -13.90 -12.03 -3.73
N VAL A 64 -14.56 -11.69 -4.84
CA VAL A 64 -15.35 -10.45 -4.95
C VAL A 64 -16.49 -10.44 -3.92
N GLU A 65 -17.07 -11.59 -3.64
CA GLU A 65 -18.13 -11.79 -2.64
C GLU A 65 -17.63 -11.53 -1.21
N GLU A 66 -16.43 -12.01 -0.87
CA GLU A 66 -15.81 -11.74 0.44
C GLU A 66 -15.45 -10.26 0.60
N LEU A 67 -14.97 -9.62 -0.46
CA LEU A 67 -14.68 -8.18 -0.45
C LEU A 67 -15.95 -7.34 -0.29
N LEU A 68 -17.08 -7.78 -0.86
CA LEU A 68 -18.40 -7.16 -0.70
C LEU A 68 -18.97 -7.28 0.72
N ALA A 69 -18.53 -8.28 1.49
CA ALA A 69 -18.95 -8.45 2.89
C ALA A 69 -18.31 -7.42 3.84
N VAL A 70 -17.25 -6.74 3.40
CA VAL A 70 -16.57 -5.71 4.19
C VAL A 70 -17.43 -4.45 4.25
N PRO A 71 -17.66 -3.88 5.45
CA PRO A 71 -18.39 -2.62 5.59
C PRO A 71 -17.78 -1.51 4.74
N ASP A 72 -18.65 -0.70 4.13
CA ASP A 72 -18.29 0.44 3.27
C ASP A 72 -17.58 0.07 1.94
N ILE A 73 -17.56 -1.22 1.57
CA ILE A 73 -17.03 -1.69 0.28
C ILE A 73 -18.18 -2.10 -0.65
N GLY A 74 -18.35 -1.34 -1.73
CA GLY A 74 -19.34 -1.63 -2.78
C GLY A 74 -18.77 -2.45 -3.95
N PRO A 75 -19.63 -2.86 -4.90
CA PRO A 75 -19.26 -3.73 -6.03
C PRO A 75 -18.18 -3.16 -6.94
N VAL A 76 -18.11 -1.83 -7.06
CA VAL A 76 -17.06 -1.16 -7.86
C VAL A 76 -15.69 -1.29 -7.19
N VAL A 77 -15.64 -1.13 -5.88
CA VAL A 77 -14.38 -1.17 -5.11
C VAL A 77 -13.90 -2.61 -4.99
N SER A 78 -14.79 -3.56 -4.68
CA SER A 78 -14.43 -4.98 -4.61
C SER A 78 -13.90 -5.52 -5.93
N ALA A 79 -14.54 -5.20 -7.06
CA ALA A 79 -14.08 -5.61 -8.39
C ALA A 79 -12.69 -5.04 -8.72
N ARG A 80 -12.37 -3.81 -8.29
CA ARG A 80 -11.06 -3.19 -8.51
C ARG A 80 -9.97 -3.79 -7.64
N ILE A 81 -10.28 -4.11 -6.39
CA ILE A 81 -9.34 -4.79 -5.49
C ILE A 81 -9.02 -6.18 -6.03
N HIS A 82 -10.06 -6.97 -6.35
CA HIS A 82 -9.88 -8.30 -6.93
C HIS A 82 -9.10 -8.23 -8.26
N GLY A 83 -9.46 -7.32 -9.15
CA GLY A 83 -8.77 -7.13 -10.42
C GLY A 83 -7.35 -6.56 -10.31
N PHE A 84 -6.95 -6.01 -9.15
CA PHE A 84 -5.57 -5.57 -8.91
C PHE A 84 -4.66 -6.74 -8.52
N PHE A 85 -5.19 -7.77 -7.86
CA PHE A 85 -4.40 -8.91 -7.35
C PHE A 85 -4.50 -10.19 -8.21
N ALA A 86 -5.44 -10.25 -9.15
CA ALA A 86 -5.57 -11.33 -10.15
C ALA A 86 -4.49 -11.24 -11.25
#